data_AF-X1T6X2-F1
#
_entry.id   AF-X1T6X2-F1
#
_cell.length_a   1.000
_cell.length_b   1.000
_cell.length_c   1.000
_cell.angle_alpha   90.00
_cell.angle_beta   90.00
_cell.angle_gamma   90.00
#
_symmetry.space_group_name_H-M   'P 1'
#
loop_
_entity.id
_entity.type
_entity.pdbx_description
1 polymer ?
#
loop_
_entity_poly.entity_id
_entity_poly.type
_entity_poly.pdbx_seq_one_letter_code
_entity_poly.pdbx_strand_id
1 'polypeptide(L)' 'MFRIQAKIRSCYHLADTIRQLLDEALDLANDADYDAHWISAINTAKNDNLQVWHHTHNVATCLDPTAPLPRPEEP' A
#
# COMPACT_ATOMS: atom_id res chain seq x y z
N MET A 1 11.30 -20.99 6.19
CA MET A 1 10.28 -20.13 6.83
C MET A 1 10.72 -18.66 6.94
N PHE A 2 11.86 -18.34 7.57
CA PHE A 2 12.29 -16.94 7.78
C PHE A 2 12.54 -16.07 6.52
N ARG A 3 12.98 -16.67 5.40
CA ARG A 3 13.32 -15.90 4.17
C ARG A 3 12.10 -15.30 3.47
N ILE A 4 10.96 -16.00 3.44
CA ILE A 4 9.76 -15.50 2.77
C ILE A 4 9.09 -14.39 3.60
N GLN A 5 9.05 -14.54 4.92
CA GLN A 5 8.53 -13.49 5.83
C GLN A 5 9.33 -12.20 5.73
N ALA A 6 10.67 -12.28 5.67
CA ALA A 6 11.52 -11.11 5.46
C ALA A 6 11.22 -10.40 4.13
N LYS A 7 10.94 -11.16 3.06
CA LYS A 7 10.55 -10.60 1.76
C LYS A 7 9.17 -9.94 1.81
N ILE A 8 8.20 -10.55 2.49
CA ILE A 8 6.85 -9.98 2.64
C ILE A 8 6.89 -8.68 3.47
N ARG A 9 7.68 -8.64 4.55
CA ARG A 9 7.94 -7.39 5.30
C ARG A 9 8.59 -6.33 4.43
N SER A 10 9.53 -6.72 3.56
CA SER A 10 10.13 -5.78 2.60
C SER A 10 9.09 -5.23 1.62
N CYS A 11 8.17 -6.07 1.14
CA CYS A 11 7.07 -5.62 0.27
C CYS A 11 6.11 -4.68 1.01
N TYR A 12 5.80 -4.95 2.29
CA TYR A 12 5.01 -4.05 3.13
C TYR A 12 5.65 -2.66 3.25
N HIS A 13 6.94 -2.60 3.63
CA HIS A 13 7.65 -1.33 3.74
C HIS A 13 7.74 -0.60 2.39
N LEU A 14 7.96 -1.33 1.30
CA LEU A 14 7.98 -0.73 -0.04
C LEU A 14 6.61 -0.15 -0.42
N ALA A 15 5.52 -0.87 -0.15
CA ALA A 15 4.17 -0.39 -0.41
C ALA A 15 3.88 0.88 0.40
N ASP A 16 4.30 0.93 1.67
CA ASP A 16 4.15 2.08 2.55
C ASP A 16 4.92 3.31 2.04
N THR A 17 6.18 3.11 1.63
CA THR A 17 7.00 4.17 1.02
C THR A 17 6.38 4.70 -0.27
N ILE A 18 5.90 3.82 -1.15
CA ILE A 18 5.22 4.24 -2.40
C ILE A 18 3.99 5.08 -2.07
N ARG A 19 3.21 4.70 -1.05
CA ARG A 19 2.03 5.47 -0.62
C ARG A 19 2.40 6.88 -0.18
N GLN A 20 3.42 7.04 0.65
CA GLN A 20 3.91 8.35 1.12
C GLN A 20 4.34 9.23 -0.06
N LEU A 21 5.09 8.66 -1.01
CA LEU A 21 5.52 9.40 -2.22
C LEU A 21 4.34 9.82 -3.10
N LEU A 22 3.29 9.00 -3.19
CA LEU A 22 2.07 9.35 -3.94
C LEU A 22 1.25 10.44 -3.22
N ASP A 23 1.25 10.45 -1.89
CA ASP A 23 0.65 11.53 -1.09
C ASP A 23 1.37 12.86 -1.33
N GLU A 24 2.70 12.86 -1.23
CA GLU A 24 3.52 14.04 -1.52
C GLU A 24 3.33 14.54 -2.97
N ALA A 25 3.25 13.62 -3.94
CA ALA A 25 2.99 13.98 -5.34
C ALA A 25 1.60 14.59 -5.54
N LEU A 26 0.58 14.13 -4.80
CA LEU A 26 -0.77 14.69 -4.80
C LEU A 26 -0.78 16.10 -4.23
N ASP A 27 -0.11 16.33 -3.10
CA ASP A 27 -0.01 17.65 -2.48
C ASP A 27 0.66 18.64 -3.44
N LEU A 28 1.78 18.25 -4.05
CA LEU A 28 2.48 19.08 -5.05
C LEU A 28 1.61 19.36 -6.30
N ALA A 29 0.85 18.37 -6.78
CA ALA A 29 -0.02 18.55 -7.93
C ALA A 29 -1.18 19.52 -7.63
N ASN A 30 -1.74 19.47 -6.43
CA ASN A 30 -2.79 20.39 -5.98
C ASN A 30 -2.24 21.82 -5.79
N ASP A 31 -1.06 21.96 -5.20
CA ASP A 31 -0.43 23.26 -4.95
C ASP A 31 -0.02 23.99 -6.24
N ALA A 32 0.37 23.24 -7.27
CA ALA A 32 0.82 23.77 -8.55
C ALA A 32 -0.29 23.89 -9.61
N ASP A 33 -1.56 23.68 -9.24
CA ASP A 33 -2.74 23.72 -10.13
C ASP A 33 -2.55 22.84 -11.39
N TYR A 34 -1.99 21.64 -11.20
CA TYR A 34 -1.80 20.68 -12.29
C TYR A 34 -3.14 20.25 -12.87
N ASP A 35 -3.11 19.84 -14.14
CA ASP A 35 -4.29 19.33 -14.83
C ASP A 35 -4.95 18.18 -14.05
N ALA A 36 -6.28 18.23 -13.94
CA ALA A 36 -7.10 17.25 -13.24
C ALA A 36 -6.86 15.79 -13.67
N HIS A 37 -6.38 15.55 -14.90
CA HIS A 37 -6.03 14.19 -15.32
C HIS A 37 -4.83 13.62 -14.54
N TRP A 38 -3.84 14.45 -14.18
CA TRP A 38 -2.69 14.01 -13.39
C TRP A 38 -3.11 13.68 -11.96
N ILE A 39 -3.93 14.54 -11.35
CA ILE A 39 -4.48 14.31 -10.00
C ILE A 39 -5.29 13.00 -9.97
N SER A 40 -6.10 12.75 -11.00
CA SER A 40 -6.88 11.51 -11.13
C SER A 40 -5.98 10.27 -11.27
N ALA A 41 -4.92 10.36 -12.08
CA ALA A 41 -3.95 9.28 -12.27
C ALA A 41 -3.20 8.94 -10.98
N ILE A 42 -2.75 9.94 -10.22
CA ILE A 42 -2.05 9.72 -8.93
C ILE A 42 -3.01 9.09 -7.91
N ASN A 43 -4.26 9.54 -7.84
CA ASN A 43 -5.27 8.93 -6.98
C ASN A 43 -5.54 7.46 -7.33
N THR A 44 -5.56 7.13 -8.63
CA THR A 44 -5.71 5.75 -9.09
C THR A 44 -4.53 4.89 -8.63
N ALA A 45 -3.30 5.35 -8.85
CA ALA A 45 -2.09 4.65 -8.43
C ALA A 45 -2.03 4.44 -6.90
N LYS A 46 -2.48 5.44 -6.12
CA LYS A 46 -2.55 5.38 -4.65
C LYS A 46 -3.57 4.33 -4.17
N ASN A 47 -4.70 4.19 -4.86
CA ASN A 47 -5.71 3.17 -4.55
C ASN A 47 -5.21 1.76 -4.91
N ASP A 48 -4.53 1.60 -6.04
CA ASP A 48 -3.94 0.31 -6.42
C ASP A 48 -2.86 -0.11 -5.41
N ASN A 49 -2.02 0.82 -4.97
CA ASN A 49 -1.03 0.58 -3.94
C ASN A 49 -1.66 0.20 -2.58
N LEU A 50 -2.81 0.77 -2.21
CA LEU A 50 -3.52 0.44 -0.98
C LEU A 50 -3.87 -1.06 -0.89
N GLN A 51 -4.25 -1.67 -2.02
CA GLN A 51 -4.55 -3.11 -2.05
C GLN A 51 -3.31 -3.96 -1.74
N VAL A 52 -2.16 -3.57 -2.29
CA VAL A 52 -0.86 -4.24 -2.05
C VAL A 52 -0.44 -4.06 -0.58
N TRP A 53 -0.61 -2.86 -0.05
CA TRP A 53 -0.31 -2.56 1.35
C TRP A 53 -1.15 -3.43 2.30
N HIS A 54 -2.47 -3.55 2.11
CA HIS A 54 -3.32 -4.40 2.96
C HIS A 54 -2.91 -5.87 2.92
N HIS A 55 -2.67 -6.41 1.72
CA HIS A 55 -2.26 -7.82 1.57
C HIS A 55 -0.93 -8.12 2.24
N THR A 56 0.04 -7.20 2.10
CA THR A 56 1.37 -7.39 2.68
C THR A 56 1.40 -7.09 4.17
N HIS A 57 0.62 -6.12 4.65
CA HIS A 57 0.50 -5.78 6.08
C HIS A 57 -0.02 -6.98 6.88
N ASN A 58 -1.16 -7.57 6.49
CA ASN A 58 -1.75 -8.70 7.20
C ASN A 58 -0.77 -9.87 7.33
N VAL A 59 -0.05 -10.20 6.25
CA VAL A 59 0.93 -11.29 6.27
C VAL A 59 2.22 -10.91 7.02
N ALA A 60 2.61 -9.64 7.02
CA ALA A 60 3.79 -9.14 7.74
C ALA A 60 3.57 -9.01 9.26
N THR A 61 2.33 -8.71 9.69
CA THR A 61 1.95 -8.48 11.09
C THR A 61 1.34 -9.70 11.77
N CYS A 62 0.89 -10.72 11.03
CA CYS A 62 0.59 -12.02 11.60
C CYS A 62 1.85 -12.57 12.32
N LEU A 63 1.77 -12.58 13.66
CA LEU A 63 2.82 -13.07 14.57
C LEU A 63 3.13 -14.57 14.40
N ASP A 64 2.28 -15.29 13.69
CA ASP A 64 2.46 -16.67 13.26
C ASP A 64 2.17 -16.77 11.75
N PRO A 65 3.13 -17.19 10.91
CA PRO A 65 2.91 -17.39 9.47
C PRO A 65 1.92 -18.52 9.13
N THR A 66 1.48 -19.29 10.14
CA THR A 66 0.40 -20.29 10.04
C THR A 66 -0.94 -19.76 10.59
N ALA A 67 -0.96 -18.54 11.14
CA ALA A 67 -2.20 -17.92 11.57
C ALA A 67 -3.13 -17.75 10.36
N PRO A 68 -4.42 -18.09 10.48
CA PRO A 68 -5.39 -17.85 9.43
C PRO A 68 -5.40 -16.37 9.07
N LEU A 69 -5.39 -16.07 7.77
CA LEU A 69 -5.60 -14.71 7.29
C LEU A 69 -6.91 -14.16 7.88
N PRO A 70 -6.96 -12.87 8.28
CA PRO A 70 -8.21 -12.25 8.70
C PRO A 70 -9.24 -12.46 7.60
N ARG A 71 -10.40 -13.04 7.95
CA ARG A 71 -11.50 -13.19 6.99
C ARG A 71 -12.01 -11.79 6.62
N PRO A 72 -12.35 -11.54 5.35
CA PRO A 72 -13.05 -10.31 4.99
C PRO A 72 -14.33 -10.24 5.82
N GLU A 73 -14.61 -9.08 6.43
CA GLU A 73 -15.91 -8.83 7.04
C GLU A 73 -16.96 -8.89 5.91
N GLU A 74 -17.92 -9.81 6.03
CA GLU A 74 -19.03 -9.91 5.08
C GLU A 74 -19.94 -8.66 5.19
N PRO A 75 -20.50 -8.18 4.06
CA PRO A 75 -21.33 -6.98 4.00
C PRO A 75 -22.69 -7.11 4.70
#